data_AF-M0NCP4-F1
#
_entry.id   AF-M0NCP4-F1
#
_cell.length_a   1.000
_cell.length_b   1.000
_cell.length_c   1.000
_cell.angle_alpha   90.00
_cell.angle_beta   90.00
_cell.angle_gamma   90.00
#
_symmetry.space_group_name_H-M   'P 1'
#
loop_
_entity.id
_entity.type
_entity.pdbx_description
1 polymer ?
#
loop_
_entity_poly.entity_id
_entity_poly.type
_entity_poly.pdbx_seq_one_letter_code
_entity_poly.pdbx_strand_id
1 'polypeptide(L)'
;MELLDSYFELHESLEEVRRIEDNLSENGKQLRLARDRAEEYESELQNVEVLRENIRTLENKGVSEYVEGGEDWEKEGEMLHRITDAVSSVHGDIEELSISSELGITQKMDDSPNDELLADAFEALETSETRLQHHKQEMVEALNEAEQKITELHGRWESRNEQRKDDLQELAAEIEDEIGVDIHEYFNLKAEENALRETERELEEVQSEIEDLQTERETLLDKLSDARAEVTSLRRQGVADQ
;
A
#
# COMPACT_ATOMS: atom_id res chain seq x y z
N MET A 1 -33.18 -27.70 -28.78
CA MET A 1 -31.93 -26.94 -28.55
C MET A 1 -31.82 -26.56 -27.09
N GLU A 2 -32.92 -26.18 -26.43
CA GLU A 2 -32.98 -25.78 -25.00
C GLU A 2 -32.28 -26.71 -23.99
N LEU A 3 -32.32 -28.04 -24.17
CA LEU A 3 -31.61 -28.99 -23.28
C LEU A 3 -30.07 -28.93 -23.37
N LEU A 4 -29.53 -28.55 -24.54
CA LEU A 4 -28.08 -28.39 -24.71
C LEU A 4 -27.63 -27.06 -24.10
N ASP A 5 -28.41 -26.00 -24.31
CA ASP A 5 -28.10 -24.66 -23.78
C ASP A 5 -28.12 -24.67 -22.22
N SER A 6 -29.10 -25.31 -21.60
CA SER A 6 -29.16 -25.48 -20.14
C SER A 6 -27.99 -26.30 -19.55
N TYR A 7 -27.45 -27.26 -20.32
CA TYR A 7 -26.27 -28.03 -19.90
C TYR A 7 -24.99 -27.19 -19.96
N PHE A 8 -24.84 -26.33 -20.97
CA PHE A 8 -23.72 -25.40 -21.08
C PHE A 8 -23.76 -24.36 -19.97
N GLU A 9 -24.91 -23.72 -19.72
CA GLU A 9 -25.09 -22.75 -18.63
C GLU A 9 -24.78 -23.36 -17.25
N LEU A 10 -25.21 -24.60 -16.99
CA LEU A 10 -24.88 -25.30 -15.75
C LEU A 10 -23.37 -25.58 -15.62
N HIS A 11 -22.71 -25.90 -16.74
CA HIS A 11 -21.28 -26.15 -16.72
C HIS A 11 -20.48 -24.89 -16.43
N GLU A 12 -20.83 -23.78 -17.07
CA GLU A 12 -20.25 -22.45 -16.83
C GLU A 12 -20.42 -22.02 -15.38
N SER A 13 -21.64 -22.15 -14.82
CA SER A 13 -21.91 -21.79 -13.42
C SER A 13 -21.14 -22.70 -12.43
N LEU A 14 -20.91 -23.97 -12.76
CA LEU A 14 -20.05 -24.87 -11.96
C LEU A 14 -18.56 -24.52 -12.04
N GLU A 15 -18.07 -24.07 -13.20
CA GLU A 15 -16.71 -23.55 -13.34
C GLU A 15 -16.53 -22.26 -12.55
N GLU A 16 -17.53 -21.39 -12.56
CA GLU A 16 -17.53 -20.16 -11.77
C GLU A 16 -17.46 -20.43 -10.27
N VAL A 17 -18.26 -21.38 -9.76
CA VAL A 17 -18.18 -21.81 -8.35
C VAL A 17 -16.76 -22.28 -8.00
N ARG A 18 -16.13 -23.09 -8.86
CA ARG A 18 -14.76 -23.56 -8.61
C ARG A 18 -13.74 -22.42 -8.60
N ARG A 19 -13.85 -21.50 -9.55
CA ARG A 19 -13.00 -20.31 -9.61
C ARG A 19 -13.10 -19.46 -8.33
N ILE A 20 -14.32 -19.25 -7.85
CA ILE A 20 -14.55 -18.52 -6.59
C ILE A 20 -14.00 -19.30 -5.39
N GLU A 21 -14.15 -20.62 -5.33
CA GLU A 21 -13.58 -21.47 -4.28
C GLU A 21 -12.05 -21.43 -4.27
N ASP A 22 -11.40 -21.45 -5.43
CA ASP A 22 -9.94 -21.31 -5.57
C ASP A 22 -9.47 -19.94 -5.08
N ASN A 23 -10.16 -18.86 -5.48
CA ASN A 23 -9.88 -17.50 -5.01
C ASN A 23 -10.04 -17.37 -3.49
N LEU A 24 -11.11 -17.94 -2.91
CA LEU A 24 -11.31 -17.99 -1.46
C LEU A 24 -10.19 -18.75 -0.74
N SER A 25 -9.70 -19.83 -1.34
CA SER A 25 -8.58 -20.58 -0.77
C SER A 25 -7.29 -19.76 -0.80
N GLU A 26 -7.04 -18.99 -1.85
CA GLU A 26 -5.83 -18.17 -1.97
C GLU A 26 -5.88 -16.97 -1.03
N ASN A 27 -6.97 -16.20 -1.04
CA ASN A 27 -7.22 -15.12 -0.08
C ASN A 27 -7.09 -15.64 1.37
N GLY A 28 -7.60 -16.84 1.66
CA GLY A 28 -7.44 -17.47 2.98
C GLY A 28 -5.99 -17.78 3.38
N LYS A 29 -5.08 -18.05 2.43
CA LYS A 29 -3.64 -18.20 2.71
C LYS A 29 -2.99 -16.84 2.94
N GLN A 30 -3.27 -15.87 2.09
CA GLN A 30 -2.74 -14.50 2.21
C GLN A 30 -3.11 -13.89 3.56
N LEU A 31 -4.38 -14.02 3.96
CA LEU A 31 -4.88 -13.51 5.25
C LEU A 31 -4.21 -14.19 6.45
N ARG A 32 -3.81 -15.47 6.32
CA ARG A 32 -3.02 -16.14 7.36
C ARG A 32 -1.60 -15.58 7.43
N LEU A 33 -0.93 -15.47 6.28
CA LEU A 33 0.43 -14.92 6.20
C LEU A 33 0.50 -13.48 6.70
N ALA A 34 -0.50 -12.65 6.37
CA ALA A 34 -0.59 -11.29 6.88
C ALA A 34 -0.78 -11.25 8.41
N ARG A 35 -1.63 -12.13 8.96
CA ARG A 35 -1.80 -12.24 10.43
C ARG A 35 -0.54 -12.74 11.13
N ASP A 36 0.15 -13.70 10.56
CA ASP A 36 1.41 -14.22 11.13
C ASP A 36 2.48 -13.11 11.15
N ARG A 37 2.57 -12.29 10.09
CA ARG A 37 3.43 -11.09 10.05
C ARG A 37 3.04 -10.05 11.11
N ALA A 38 1.73 -9.76 11.25
CA ALA A 38 1.25 -8.83 12.27
C ALA A 38 1.62 -9.30 13.68
N GLU A 39 1.49 -10.60 13.97
CA GLU A 39 1.88 -11.17 15.28
C GLU A 39 3.40 -11.07 15.53
N GLU A 40 4.22 -11.24 14.49
CA GLU A 40 5.68 -11.05 14.57
C GLU A 40 6.01 -9.59 14.93
N TYR A 41 5.46 -8.62 14.20
CA TYR A 41 5.65 -7.20 14.50
C TYR A 41 5.10 -6.79 15.87
N GLU A 42 3.91 -7.26 16.26
CA GLU A 42 3.36 -7.03 17.61
C GLU A 42 4.29 -7.57 18.69
N SER A 43 4.92 -8.74 18.47
CA SER A 43 5.88 -9.33 19.40
C SER A 43 7.16 -8.49 19.50
N GLU A 44 7.67 -7.96 18.39
CA GLU A 44 8.83 -7.06 18.38
C GLU A 44 8.54 -5.77 19.16
N LEU A 45 7.30 -5.25 19.04
CA LEU A 45 6.88 -4.00 19.67
C LEU A 45 6.59 -4.11 21.18
N GLN A 46 6.51 -5.32 21.76
CA GLN A 46 6.18 -5.50 23.19
C GLN A 46 7.10 -4.74 24.16
N ASN A 47 8.34 -4.49 23.77
CA ASN A 47 9.34 -3.87 24.64
C ASN A 47 9.60 -2.38 24.34
N VAL A 48 8.86 -1.78 23.40
CA VAL A 48 9.02 -0.37 23.03
C VAL A 48 8.88 0.56 24.24
N GLU A 49 7.93 0.32 25.13
CA GLU A 49 7.74 1.17 26.31
C GLU A 49 8.94 1.14 27.27
N VAL A 50 9.53 -0.05 27.46
CA VAL A 50 10.72 -0.22 28.30
C VAL A 50 11.90 0.53 27.69
N LEU A 51 12.05 0.43 26.37
CA LEU A 51 13.10 1.09 25.62
C LEU A 51 12.97 2.62 25.68
N ARG A 52 11.76 3.14 25.44
CA ARG A 52 11.44 4.58 25.57
C ARG A 52 11.72 5.10 26.99
N GLU A 53 11.45 4.31 28.02
CA GLU A 53 11.75 4.69 29.42
C GLU A 53 13.26 4.69 29.72
N ASN A 54 14.02 3.75 29.17
CA ASN A 54 15.47 3.73 29.29
C ASN A 54 16.09 4.94 28.61
N ILE A 55 15.63 5.29 27.40
CA ILE A 55 16.04 6.52 26.69
C ILE A 55 15.76 7.74 27.55
N ARG A 56 14.54 7.91 28.07
CA ARG A 56 14.19 9.03 28.95
C ARG A 56 15.06 9.10 30.19
N THR A 57 15.44 7.96 30.74
CA THR A 57 16.31 7.90 31.92
C THR A 57 17.71 8.44 31.58
N LEU A 58 18.23 8.16 30.38
CA LEU A 58 19.52 8.68 29.91
C LEU A 58 19.42 10.17 29.56
N GLU A 59 18.34 10.60 28.91
CA GLU A 59 18.06 12.01 28.63
C GLU A 59 18.02 12.84 29.94
N ASN A 60 17.31 12.34 30.96
CA ASN A 60 17.23 12.97 32.28
C ASN A 60 18.57 13.08 33.02
N LYS A 61 19.57 12.27 32.65
CA LYS A 61 20.93 12.36 33.20
C LYS A 61 21.79 13.42 32.49
N GLY A 62 21.24 14.13 31.51
CA GLY A 62 21.91 15.23 30.81
C GLY A 62 22.42 14.87 29.41
N VAL A 63 22.22 13.64 28.93
CA VAL A 63 22.66 13.23 27.58
C VAL A 63 21.99 14.09 26.49
N SER A 64 20.74 14.53 26.71
CA SER A 64 20.01 15.37 25.76
C SER A 64 20.64 16.74 25.52
N GLU A 65 21.44 17.26 26.48
CA GLU A 65 22.10 18.57 26.36
C GLU A 65 23.27 18.51 25.36
N TYR A 66 23.85 17.34 25.16
CA TYR A 66 24.96 17.13 24.23
C TYR A 66 24.49 16.66 22.85
N VAL A 67 23.30 16.06 22.77
CA VAL A 67 22.66 15.63 21.51
C VAL A 67 21.68 16.71 21.04
N GLU A 68 22.13 17.96 21.00
CA GLU A 68 21.31 19.10 20.61
C GLU A 68 20.82 18.94 19.15
N GLY A 69 19.51 19.13 18.93
CA GLY A 69 18.86 18.98 17.63
C GLY A 69 18.62 17.53 17.17
N GLY A 70 18.84 16.50 18.02
CA GLY A 70 18.55 15.09 17.68
C GLY A 70 17.16 14.88 17.07
N GLU A 71 16.14 15.39 17.76
CA GLU A 71 14.75 15.34 17.30
C GLU A 71 14.49 16.09 16.00
N ASP A 72 15.18 17.21 15.76
CA ASP A 72 14.95 18.01 14.55
C ASP A 72 15.44 17.26 13.31
N TRP A 73 16.58 16.57 13.41
CA TRP A 73 17.05 15.70 12.35
C TRP A 73 16.11 14.49 12.15
N GLU A 74 15.61 13.87 13.21
CA GLU A 74 14.59 12.80 13.07
C GLU A 74 13.35 13.31 12.34
N LYS A 75 12.79 14.47 12.75
CA LYS A 75 11.62 15.09 12.10
C LYS A 75 11.90 15.42 10.63
N GLU A 76 13.11 15.90 10.30
CA GLU A 76 13.51 16.14 8.92
C GLU A 76 13.56 14.85 8.10
N GLY A 77 14.11 13.76 8.67
CA GLY A 77 14.15 12.44 8.04
C GLY A 77 12.74 11.89 7.79
N GLU A 78 11.87 11.93 8.78
CA GLU A 78 10.45 11.52 8.65
C GLU A 78 9.73 12.36 7.59
N MET A 79 9.96 13.67 7.55
CA MET A 79 9.35 14.55 6.56
C MET A 79 9.82 14.22 5.14
N LEU A 80 11.09 13.90 4.95
CA LEU A 80 11.63 13.47 3.65
C LEU A 80 11.03 12.13 3.20
N HIS A 81 10.84 11.19 4.13
CA HIS A 81 10.18 9.91 3.83
C HIS A 81 8.73 10.14 3.39
N ARG A 82 7.94 10.89 4.16
CA ARG A 82 6.54 11.23 3.81
C ARG A 82 6.43 11.94 2.46
N ILE A 83 7.37 12.82 2.12
CA ILE A 83 7.38 13.50 0.82
C ILE A 83 7.63 12.49 -0.31
N THR A 84 8.51 11.51 -0.08
CA THR A 84 8.81 10.44 -1.04
C THR A 84 7.57 9.58 -1.26
N ASP A 85 6.95 9.11 -0.18
CA ASP A 85 5.73 8.27 -0.25
C ASP A 85 4.59 9.01 -0.93
N ALA A 86 4.40 10.29 -0.63
CA ALA A 86 3.37 11.12 -1.27
C ALA A 86 3.61 11.27 -2.78
N VAL A 87 4.86 11.42 -3.21
CA VAL A 87 5.19 11.50 -4.64
C VAL A 87 4.94 10.16 -5.34
N SER A 88 5.33 9.04 -4.72
CA SER A 88 5.07 7.70 -5.26
C SER A 88 3.57 7.37 -5.34
N SER A 89 2.78 7.75 -4.33
CA SER A 89 1.32 7.59 -4.34
C SER A 89 0.68 8.39 -5.47
N VAL A 90 1.04 9.67 -5.65
CA VAL A 90 0.51 10.49 -6.75
C VAL A 90 0.92 9.92 -8.12
N HIS A 91 2.11 9.32 -8.23
CA HIS A 91 2.53 8.64 -9.46
C HIS A 91 1.58 7.48 -9.81
N GLY A 92 1.21 6.65 -8.83
CA GLY A 92 0.24 5.57 -9.01
C GLY A 92 -1.14 6.08 -9.46
N ASP A 93 -1.67 7.10 -8.79
CA ASP A 93 -2.98 7.68 -9.13
C ASP A 93 -3.04 8.19 -10.57
N ILE A 94 -1.95 8.78 -11.07
CA ILE A 94 -1.89 9.32 -12.44
C ILE A 94 -1.87 8.21 -13.49
N GLU A 95 -1.22 7.08 -13.21
CA GLU A 95 -1.21 5.94 -14.12
C GLU A 95 -2.62 5.37 -14.32
N GLU A 96 -3.45 5.35 -13.28
CA GLU A 96 -4.80 4.75 -13.31
C GLU A 96 -5.87 5.61 -14.02
N LEU A 97 -5.69 6.93 -14.15
CA LEU A 97 -6.70 7.84 -14.71
C LEU A 97 -7.14 7.48 -16.16
N SER A 98 -8.34 7.02 -16.44
CA SER A 98 -8.76 6.74 -17.83
C SER A 98 -10.21 7.14 -18.08
N ILE A 99 -10.46 7.97 -19.10
CA ILE A 99 -11.83 8.44 -19.39
C ILE A 99 -12.69 7.29 -19.88
N SER A 100 -12.13 6.41 -20.71
CA SER A 100 -12.83 5.23 -21.24
C SER A 100 -13.16 4.22 -20.15
N SER A 101 -12.27 4.02 -19.17
CA SER A 101 -12.51 3.17 -18.00
C SER A 101 -13.65 3.72 -17.14
N GLU A 102 -13.59 5.01 -16.79
CA GLU A 102 -14.58 5.68 -15.92
C GLU A 102 -15.99 5.73 -16.53
N LEU A 103 -16.09 5.91 -17.85
CA LEU A 103 -17.39 6.00 -18.51
C LEU A 103 -18.00 4.64 -18.85
N GLY A 104 -17.25 3.54 -18.70
CA GLY A 104 -17.73 2.19 -19.03
C GLY A 104 -18.08 2.01 -20.52
N ILE A 105 -17.58 2.88 -21.39
CA ILE A 105 -17.92 2.88 -22.81
C ILE A 105 -16.97 1.90 -23.51
N THR A 106 -17.41 0.66 -23.65
CA THR A 106 -16.59 -0.43 -24.18
C THR A 106 -16.87 -0.78 -25.64
N GLN A 107 -18.00 -0.33 -26.22
CA GLN A 107 -18.37 -0.65 -27.61
C GLN A 107 -19.10 0.49 -28.33
N LYS A 108 -18.76 0.66 -29.61
CA LYS A 108 -19.59 1.40 -30.56
C LYS A 108 -20.86 0.58 -30.83
N MET A 109 -22.02 1.24 -30.79
CA MET A 109 -23.27 0.64 -31.24
C MET A 109 -23.34 0.71 -32.77
N ASP A 110 -23.13 -0.42 -33.42
CA ASP A 110 -23.37 -0.56 -34.86
C ASP A 110 -24.89 -0.52 -35.13
N ASP A 111 -25.31 0.13 -36.23
CA ASP A 111 -26.71 0.27 -36.69
C ASP A 111 -27.66 1.11 -35.79
N SER A 112 -27.13 2.13 -35.10
CA SER A 112 -27.96 3.13 -34.42
C SER A 112 -28.66 4.09 -35.41
N PRO A 113 -29.94 4.46 -35.21
CA PRO A 113 -30.61 5.51 -35.97
C PRO A 113 -29.90 6.88 -35.91
N ASN A 114 -29.02 7.07 -34.92
CA ASN A 114 -28.24 8.29 -34.68
C ASN A 114 -26.73 8.01 -34.76
N ASP A 115 -26.30 7.09 -35.61
CA ASP A 115 -24.89 6.76 -35.90
C ASP A 115 -24.00 8.01 -35.93
N GLU A 116 -24.31 8.99 -36.78
CA GLU A 116 -23.47 10.19 -36.94
C GLU A 116 -23.26 10.96 -35.62
N LEU A 117 -24.30 11.12 -34.80
CA LEU A 117 -24.18 11.81 -33.51
C LEU A 117 -23.36 11.01 -32.49
N LEU A 118 -23.47 9.68 -32.52
CA LEU A 118 -22.65 8.81 -31.67
C LEU A 118 -21.20 8.85 -32.16
N ALA A 119 -20.96 8.81 -33.46
CA ALA A 119 -19.62 8.91 -34.05
C ALA A 119 -18.93 10.22 -33.65
N ASP A 120 -19.61 11.36 -33.74
CA ASP A 120 -19.09 12.67 -33.29
C ASP A 120 -18.77 12.66 -31.79
N ALA A 121 -19.64 12.07 -30.96
CA ALA A 121 -19.40 11.95 -29.53
C ALA A 121 -18.20 11.05 -29.22
N PHE A 122 -18.05 9.94 -29.94
CA PHE A 122 -16.89 9.04 -29.82
C PHE A 122 -15.59 9.73 -30.26
N GLU A 123 -15.59 10.51 -31.34
CA GLU A 123 -14.43 11.28 -31.80
C GLU A 123 -14.02 12.36 -30.78
N ALA A 124 -15.00 13.06 -30.20
CA ALA A 124 -14.76 14.03 -29.13
C ALA A 124 -14.18 13.36 -27.86
N LEU A 125 -14.64 12.15 -27.55
CA LEU A 125 -14.11 11.31 -26.46
C LEU A 125 -12.68 10.87 -26.73
N GLU A 126 -12.39 10.35 -27.92
CA GLU A 126 -11.05 9.92 -28.33
C GLU A 126 -10.05 11.09 -28.34
N THR A 127 -10.50 12.26 -28.78
CA THR A 127 -9.70 13.50 -28.70
C THR A 127 -9.41 13.89 -27.26
N SER A 128 -10.38 13.77 -26.37
CA SER A 128 -10.22 14.06 -24.93
C SER A 128 -9.30 13.05 -24.26
N GLU A 129 -9.43 11.76 -24.59
CA GLU A 129 -8.56 10.69 -24.10
C GLU A 129 -7.11 10.92 -24.55
N THR A 130 -6.88 11.25 -25.82
CA THR A 130 -5.54 11.57 -26.34
C THR A 130 -4.91 12.74 -25.59
N ARG A 131 -5.70 13.79 -25.29
CA ARG A 131 -5.24 14.93 -24.48
C ARG A 131 -4.94 14.55 -23.04
N LEU A 132 -5.77 13.70 -22.43
CA LEU A 132 -5.52 13.19 -21.09
C LEU A 132 -4.19 12.40 -21.06
N GLN A 133 -3.98 11.50 -22.01
CA GLN A 133 -2.75 10.71 -22.11
C GLN A 133 -1.51 11.60 -22.30
N HIS A 134 -1.63 12.67 -23.07
CA HIS A 134 -0.54 13.64 -23.20
C HIS A 134 -0.23 14.34 -21.87
N HIS A 135 -1.25 14.84 -21.16
CA HIS A 135 -1.05 15.49 -19.86
C HIS A 135 -0.56 14.52 -18.78
N LYS A 136 -1.00 13.25 -18.80
CA LYS A 136 -0.44 12.21 -17.95
C LYS A 136 1.05 12.08 -18.15
N GLN A 137 1.48 12.00 -19.40
CA GLN A 137 2.90 11.87 -19.71
C GLN A 137 3.69 13.08 -19.19
N GLU A 138 3.20 14.30 -19.38
CA GLU A 138 3.83 15.51 -18.82
C GLU A 138 3.91 15.47 -17.28
N MET A 139 2.85 15.02 -16.61
CA MET A 139 2.83 14.89 -15.15
C MET A 139 3.78 13.80 -14.66
N VAL A 140 3.81 12.64 -15.31
CA VAL A 140 4.72 11.53 -15.00
C VAL A 140 6.17 11.98 -15.18
N GLU A 141 6.50 12.68 -16.26
CA GLU A 141 7.84 13.25 -16.47
C GLU A 141 8.22 14.23 -15.34
N ALA A 142 7.31 15.15 -14.96
CA ALA A 142 7.54 16.10 -13.87
C ALA A 142 7.68 15.41 -12.49
N LEU A 143 6.93 14.34 -12.23
CA LEU A 143 7.04 13.56 -11.00
C LEU A 143 8.35 12.79 -10.93
N ASN A 144 8.79 12.16 -12.03
CA ASN A 144 10.08 11.49 -12.10
C ASN A 144 11.25 12.47 -11.82
N GLU A 145 11.18 13.69 -12.37
CA GLU A 145 12.16 14.74 -12.05
C GLU A 145 12.12 15.14 -10.57
N ALA A 146 10.93 15.24 -9.99
CA ALA A 146 10.76 15.56 -8.57
C ALA A 146 11.31 14.44 -7.67
N GLU A 147 11.00 13.18 -7.98
CA GLU A 147 11.46 11.99 -7.27
C GLU A 147 12.98 11.87 -7.31
N GLN A 148 13.60 12.09 -8.49
CA GLN A 148 15.05 12.11 -8.62
C GLN A 148 15.67 13.18 -7.71
N LYS A 149 15.07 14.36 -7.66
CA LYS A 149 15.55 15.47 -6.82
C LYS A 149 15.37 15.20 -5.34
N ILE A 150 14.25 14.59 -4.94
CA ILE A 150 13.99 14.16 -3.56
C ILE A 150 15.02 13.11 -3.15
N THR A 151 15.25 12.10 -3.99
CA THR A 151 16.28 11.06 -3.78
C THR A 151 17.67 11.68 -3.59
N GLU A 152 18.04 12.65 -4.42
CA GLU A 152 19.32 13.35 -4.29
C GLU A 152 19.43 14.15 -2.98
N LEU A 153 18.35 14.83 -2.58
CA LEU A 153 18.29 15.55 -1.30
C LEU A 153 18.36 14.59 -0.11
N HIS A 154 17.68 13.45 -0.20
CA HIS A 154 17.70 12.40 0.82
C HIS A 154 19.11 11.84 1.00
N GLY A 155 19.80 11.46 -0.08
CA GLY A 155 21.19 11.00 0.01
C GLY A 155 22.16 12.05 0.57
N ARG A 156 21.94 13.34 0.25
CA ARG A 156 22.71 14.44 0.86
C ARG A 156 22.41 14.61 2.35
N TRP A 157 21.16 14.46 2.75
CA TRP A 157 20.75 14.51 4.15
C TRP A 157 21.35 13.34 4.94
N GLU A 158 21.25 12.11 4.41
CA GLU A 158 21.78 10.90 5.03
C GLU A 158 23.30 10.99 5.24
N SER A 159 24.05 11.46 4.22
CA SER A 159 25.49 11.67 4.35
C SER A 159 25.86 12.68 5.44
N ARG A 160 25.06 13.75 5.63
CA ARG A 160 25.30 14.73 6.69
C ARG A 160 24.92 14.20 8.06
N ASN A 161 23.83 13.43 8.13
CA ASN A 161 23.39 12.80 9.36
C ASN A 161 24.42 11.77 9.84
N GLU A 162 24.99 10.99 8.93
CA GLU A 162 26.04 10.03 9.26
C GLU A 162 27.31 10.74 9.77
N GLN A 163 27.75 11.80 9.09
CA GLN A 163 28.86 12.61 9.55
C GLN A 163 28.61 13.20 10.96
N ARG A 164 27.39 13.65 11.23
CA ARG A 164 27.00 14.12 12.57
C ARG A 164 27.07 12.99 13.60
N LYS A 165 26.64 11.77 13.26
CA LYS A 165 26.76 10.62 14.18
C LYS A 165 28.21 10.31 14.48
N ASP A 166 29.10 10.36 13.49
CA ASP A 166 30.54 10.19 13.69
C ASP A 166 31.10 11.26 14.64
N ASP A 167 30.77 12.53 14.41
CA ASP A 167 31.19 13.64 15.29
C ASP A 167 30.67 13.45 16.73
N LEU A 168 29.43 12.98 16.88
CA LEU A 168 28.83 12.67 18.17
C LEU A 168 29.47 11.46 18.85
N GLN A 169 29.92 10.46 18.09
CA GLN A 169 30.67 9.33 18.62
C GLN A 169 32.05 9.75 19.13
N GLU A 170 32.73 10.68 18.45
CA GLU A 170 33.99 11.25 18.95
C GLU A 170 33.77 12.03 20.26
N LEU A 171 32.68 12.80 20.34
CA LEU A 171 32.28 13.52 21.55
C LEU A 171 31.81 12.58 22.67
N ALA A 172 31.28 11.40 22.36
CA ALA A 172 30.73 10.47 23.34
C ALA A 172 31.75 10.11 24.44
N ALA A 173 33.03 9.97 24.10
CA ALA A 173 34.09 9.69 25.08
C ALA A 173 34.35 10.86 26.02
N GLU A 174 34.28 12.11 25.53
CA GLU A 174 34.45 13.31 26.35
C GLU A 174 33.27 13.49 27.31
N ILE A 175 32.06 13.19 26.83
CA ILE A 175 30.84 13.33 27.61
C ILE A 175 30.69 12.18 28.63
N GLU A 176 31.06 10.94 28.28
CA GLU A 176 31.08 9.82 29.24
C GLU A 176 31.98 10.12 30.45
N ASP A 177 33.13 10.77 30.21
CA ASP A 177 34.02 11.26 31.27
C ASP A 177 33.38 12.38 32.13
N GLU A 178 32.50 13.21 31.55
CA GLU A 178 31.89 14.36 32.23
C GLU A 178 30.64 13.99 33.05
N ILE A 179 29.71 13.20 32.50
CA ILE A 179 28.44 12.84 33.14
C ILE A 179 28.39 11.39 33.65
N GLY A 180 29.36 10.54 33.32
CA GLY A 180 29.41 9.15 33.79
C GLY A 180 28.28 8.27 33.23
N VAL A 181 27.80 8.60 32.03
CA VAL A 181 26.73 7.89 31.33
C VAL A 181 27.29 7.31 30.03
N ASP A 182 26.99 6.05 29.75
CA ASP A 182 27.34 5.40 28.49
C ASP A 182 26.47 5.99 27.36
N ILE A 183 27.08 6.80 26.52
CA ILE A 183 26.41 7.43 25.37
C ILE A 183 26.27 6.48 24.20
N HIS A 184 27.12 5.45 24.11
CA HIS A 184 26.92 4.39 23.14
C HIS A 184 25.65 3.60 23.46
N GLU A 185 25.36 3.36 24.74
CA GLU A 185 24.07 2.80 25.16
C GLU A 185 22.90 3.68 24.70
N TYR A 186 22.98 5.01 24.88
CA TYR A 186 21.95 5.94 24.40
C TYR A 186 21.73 5.87 22.88
N PHE A 187 22.81 5.90 22.08
CA PHE A 187 22.69 5.82 20.62
C PHE A 187 22.16 4.46 20.14
N ASN A 188 22.58 3.37 20.78
CA ASN A 188 22.06 2.04 20.47
C ASN A 188 20.56 1.96 20.76
N LEU A 189 20.13 2.46 21.91
CA LEU A 189 18.71 2.52 22.26
C LEU A 189 17.94 3.40 21.27
N LYS A 190 18.47 4.57 20.87
CA LYS A 190 17.83 5.42 19.85
C LYS A 190 17.74 4.76 18.47
N ALA A 191 18.76 4.02 18.07
CA ALA A 191 18.72 3.26 16.82
C ALA A 191 17.66 2.15 16.87
N GLU A 192 17.57 1.44 18.00
CA GLU A 192 16.57 0.42 18.25
C GLU A 192 15.15 1.02 18.34
N GLU A 193 14.97 2.20 18.96
CA GLU A 193 13.69 2.94 18.94
C GLU A 193 13.26 3.27 17.51
N ASN A 194 14.19 3.72 16.65
CA ASN A 194 13.89 4.07 15.27
C ASN A 194 13.55 2.83 14.43
N ALA A 195 14.28 1.72 14.60
CA ALA A 195 13.91 0.46 13.95
C ALA A 195 12.51 0.00 14.38
N LEU A 196 12.17 0.13 15.67
CA LEU A 196 10.83 -0.22 16.15
C LEU A 196 9.74 0.73 15.65
N ARG A 197 10.03 2.02 15.38
CA ARG A 197 9.07 2.92 14.70
C ARG A 197 8.79 2.47 13.26
N GLU A 198 9.81 1.97 12.56
CA GLU A 198 9.62 1.37 11.24
C GLU A 198 8.74 0.12 11.34
N THR A 199 8.99 -0.75 12.32
CA THR A 199 8.12 -1.89 12.64
C THR A 199 6.67 -1.45 12.99
N GLU A 200 6.46 -0.35 13.73
CA GLU A 200 5.12 0.21 14.00
C GLU A 200 4.40 0.56 12.69
N ARG A 201 5.10 1.18 11.74
CA ARG A 201 4.54 1.51 10.41
C ARG A 201 4.24 0.27 9.58
N GLU A 202 5.16 -0.70 9.54
CA GLU A 202 4.93 -1.97 8.83
C GLU A 202 3.74 -2.75 9.41
N LEU A 203 3.55 -2.70 10.74
CA LEU A 203 2.37 -3.27 11.39
C LEU A 203 1.08 -2.57 10.94
N GLU A 204 1.06 -1.24 10.87
CA GLU A 204 -0.11 -0.48 10.37
C GLU A 204 -0.46 -0.86 8.92
N GLU A 205 0.55 -0.99 8.06
CA GLU A 205 0.38 -1.41 6.66
C GLU A 205 -0.19 -2.84 6.57
N VAL A 206 0.36 -3.78 7.33
CA VAL A 206 -0.14 -5.16 7.36
C VAL A 206 -1.56 -5.23 7.95
N GLN A 207 -1.88 -4.39 8.93
CA GLN A 207 -3.25 -4.30 9.46
C GLN A 207 -4.23 -3.81 8.39
N SER A 208 -3.86 -2.81 7.60
CA SER A 208 -4.65 -2.38 6.43
C SER A 208 -4.82 -3.50 5.41
N GLU A 209 -3.73 -4.23 5.08
CA GLU A 209 -3.78 -5.39 4.18
C GLU A 209 -4.75 -6.47 4.69
N ILE A 210 -4.76 -6.72 6.00
CA ILE A 210 -5.69 -7.67 6.62
C ILE A 210 -7.16 -7.22 6.45
N GLU A 211 -7.46 -5.93 6.60
CA GLU A 211 -8.81 -5.37 6.42
C GLU A 211 -9.28 -5.50 4.96
N ASP A 212 -8.41 -5.19 4.01
CA ASP A 212 -8.68 -5.33 2.58
C ASP A 212 -8.94 -6.79 2.21
N LEU A 213 -8.08 -7.71 2.66
CA LEU A 213 -8.25 -9.14 2.44
C LEU A 213 -9.53 -9.69 3.07
N GLN A 214 -9.94 -9.18 4.24
CA GLN A 214 -11.21 -9.54 4.87
C GLN A 214 -12.41 -9.08 4.03
N THR A 215 -12.38 -7.84 3.54
CA THR A 215 -13.43 -7.28 2.68
C THR A 215 -13.55 -8.04 1.36
N GLU A 216 -12.42 -8.38 0.73
CA GLU A 216 -12.40 -9.22 -0.47
C GLU A 216 -12.99 -10.60 -0.19
N ARG A 217 -12.65 -11.20 0.95
CA ARG A 217 -13.17 -12.51 1.35
C ARG A 217 -14.69 -12.50 1.51
N GLU A 218 -15.23 -11.49 2.16
CA GLU A 218 -16.69 -11.32 2.32
C GLU A 218 -17.36 -11.22 0.94
N THR A 219 -16.80 -10.41 0.05
CA THR A 219 -17.28 -10.29 -1.33
C THR A 219 -17.25 -11.62 -2.09
N LEU A 220 -16.18 -12.41 -1.94
CA LEU A 220 -16.07 -13.73 -2.56
C LEU A 220 -17.06 -14.75 -1.97
N LEU A 221 -17.33 -14.68 -0.66
CA LEU A 221 -18.34 -15.53 -0.02
C LEU A 221 -19.75 -15.22 -0.51
N ASP A 222 -20.09 -13.94 -0.69
CA ASP A 222 -21.36 -13.52 -1.27
C ASP A 222 -21.51 -14.01 -2.71
N LYS A 223 -20.47 -13.80 -3.55
CA LYS A 223 -20.43 -14.33 -4.93
C LYS A 223 -20.60 -15.85 -4.97
N LEU A 224 -19.96 -16.58 -4.05
CA LEU A 224 -20.09 -18.04 -3.96
C LEU A 224 -21.52 -18.45 -3.61
N SER A 225 -22.17 -17.73 -2.70
CA SER A 225 -23.56 -17.98 -2.32
C SER A 225 -24.49 -17.79 -3.53
N ASP A 226 -24.31 -16.70 -4.27
CA ASP A 226 -25.10 -16.38 -5.47
C ASP A 226 -24.90 -17.41 -6.58
N ALA A 227 -23.65 -17.76 -6.89
CA ALA A 227 -23.33 -18.78 -7.90
C ALA A 227 -23.93 -20.16 -7.53
N ARG A 228 -23.91 -20.53 -6.24
CA ARG A 228 -24.55 -21.78 -5.78
C ARG A 228 -26.08 -21.74 -5.90
N ALA A 229 -26.70 -20.59 -5.65
CA ALA A 229 -28.13 -20.39 -5.84
C ALA A 229 -28.51 -20.51 -7.33
N GLU A 230 -27.71 -19.94 -8.22
CA GLU A 230 -27.86 -20.05 -9.67
C GLU A 230 -27.75 -21.50 -10.16
N VAL A 231 -26.68 -22.23 -9.78
CA VAL A 231 -26.53 -23.66 -10.08
C VAL A 231 -27.78 -24.45 -9.63
N THR A 232 -28.31 -24.12 -8.45
CA THR A 232 -29.52 -24.77 -7.92
C THR A 232 -30.76 -24.44 -8.75
N SER A 233 -30.90 -23.21 -9.24
CA SER A 233 -31.98 -22.77 -10.12
C SER A 233 -31.90 -23.49 -11.47
N LEU A 234 -30.74 -23.46 -12.13
CA LEU A 234 -30.49 -24.12 -13.42
C LEU A 234 -30.78 -25.62 -13.35
N ARG A 235 -30.38 -26.29 -12.26
CA ARG A 235 -30.72 -27.71 -12.03
C ARG A 235 -32.23 -27.95 -11.92
N ARG A 236 -32.98 -27.06 -11.26
CA ARG A 236 -34.43 -27.20 -11.13
C ARG A 236 -35.15 -26.97 -12.45
N GLN A 237 -34.70 -26.00 -13.23
CA GLN A 237 -35.24 -25.71 -14.56
C GLN A 237 -34.99 -26.87 -15.53
N GLY A 238 -33.76 -27.37 -15.60
CA GLY A 238 -33.42 -28.53 -16.43
C GLY A 238 -34.15 -29.83 -16.05
N VAL A 239 -34.67 -29.95 -14.82
CA VAL A 239 -35.53 -31.07 -14.39
C VAL A 239 -37.01 -30.83 -14.75
N ALA A 240 -37.46 -29.57 -14.80
CA ALA A 240 -38.84 -29.21 -15.17
C ALA A 240 -39.08 -29.27 -16.69
N ASP A 241 -38.02 -29.09 -17.49
CA ASP A 241 -38.04 -29.14 -18.95
C ASP A 241 -37.83 -30.56 -19.54
N GLN A 242 -37.75 -31.59 -18.68
CA GLN A 242 -37.71 -33.03 -19.04
C GLN A 242 -39.09 -33.70 -18.94
#